data_AF-A0A7V9LIQ5-F1
#
_entry.id   AF-A0A7V9LIQ5-F1
#
_cell.length_a   1.000
_cell.length_b   1.000
_cell.length_c   1.000
_cell.angle_alpha   90.00
_cell.angle_beta   90.00
_cell.angle_gamma   90.00
#
_symmetry.space_group_name_H-M   'P 1'
#
loop_
_entity.id
_entity.type
_entity.pdbx_description
1 polymer ?
#
loop_
_entity_poly.entity_id
_entity_poly.type
_entity_poly.pdbx_seq_one_letter_code
_entity_poly.pdbx_strand_id
1 'polypeptide(L)'
;MKPKLIALISATLLGVVAAASASAQIRPADDAPPEAISRYMVGTRLGYITCSDKYRDYVGKWEKFSFANEGQTTVTGSPPEEVDYRSCAQETLVKGRNLYSGAAKSATAPSSKAALKDYQTTWEASLASLGRPGGAEKPLEYRARQSKAQTRLDELQRKVEAQPK
;
A
#
# COMPACT_ATOMS: atom_id res chain seq x y z
N MET A 1 -11.92 0.11 -94.67
CA MET A 1 -13.23 -0.39 -94.19
C MET A 1 -13.27 -0.25 -92.67
N LYS A 2 -14.26 0.47 -92.12
CA LYS A 2 -14.50 0.65 -90.68
C LYS A 2 -15.56 -0.35 -90.22
N PRO A 3 -15.42 -0.86 -88.99
CA PRO A 3 -16.58 -0.97 -88.11
C PRO A 3 -16.35 -0.24 -86.78
N LYS A 4 -17.42 0.43 -86.34
CA LYS A 4 -17.65 0.93 -84.97
C LYS A 4 -18.27 -0.19 -84.11
N LEU A 5 -18.43 0.11 -82.82
CA LEU A 5 -19.31 -0.48 -81.76
C LEU A 5 -18.51 -1.28 -80.72
N ILE A 6 -18.78 -1.28 -79.41
CA ILE A 6 -19.69 -0.58 -78.49
C ILE A 6 -19.12 -0.82 -77.07
N ALA A 7 -19.46 0.06 -76.12
CA ALA A 7 -19.15 0.01 -74.69
C ALA A 7 -19.61 -1.27 -73.96
N LEU A 8 -18.99 -1.60 -72.80
CA LEU A 8 -19.68 -1.85 -71.52
C LEU A 8 -18.69 -2.16 -70.35
N ILE A 9 -18.72 -1.30 -69.33
CA ILE A 9 -18.86 -1.57 -67.87
C ILE A 9 -18.24 -2.86 -67.30
N SER A 10 -17.31 -2.73 -66.33
CA SER A 10 -17.48 -3.24 -64.96
C SER A 10 -16.32 -2.87 -64.01
N ALA A 11 -16.71 -2.57 -62.78
CA ALA A 11 -15.93 -2.04 -61.67
C ALA A 11 -14.90 -3.02 -61.09
N THR A 12 -13.81 -2.51 -60.54
CA THR A 12 -13.25 -3.06 -59.29
C THR A 12 -12.59 -1.93 -58.49
N LEU A 13 -13.18 -1.63 -57.34
CA LEU A 13 -12.57 -0.82 -56.28
C LEU A 13 -11.30 -1.53 -55.79
N LEU A 14 -10.17 -0.84 -55.83
CA LEU A 14 -9.06 -1.13 -54.93
C LEU A 14 -8.78 0.13 -54.13
N GLY A 15 -9.19 0.05 -52.87
CA GLY A 15 -9.08 1.10 -51.88
C GLY A 15 -7.63 1.55 -51.72
N VAL A 16 -7.47 2.87 -51.67
CA VAL A 16 -6.27 3.52 -51.18
C VAL A 16 -6.10 3.08 -49.72
N VAL A 17 -5.11 2.21 -49.47
CA VAL A 17 -4.63 1.93 -48.13
C VAL A 17 -3.93 3.21 -47.66
N ALA A 18 -4.69 4.05 -46.96
CA ALA A 18 -4.12 5.13 -46.17
C ALA A 18 -3.25 4.46 -45.10
N ALA A 19 -1.93 4.57 -45.27
CA ALA A 19 -0.96 4.27 -44.24
C ALA A 19 -1.22 5.22 -43.07
N ALA A 20 -2.08 4.81 -42.14
CA ALA A 20 -2.18 5.44 -40.84
C ALA A 20 -0.87 5.14 -40.13
N SER A 21 0.05 6.11 -40.16
CA SER A 21 1.16 6.18 -39.23
C SER A 21 0.54 6.18 -37.83
N ALA A 22 0.53 5.01 -37.19
CA ALA A 22 0.18 4.89 -35.80
C ALA A 22 1.28 5.60 -35.01
N SER A 23 1.12 6.91 -34.82
CA SER A 23 1.78 7.62 -33.73
C SER A 23 1.37 6.87 -32.48
N ALA A 24 2.29 6.08 -31.93
CA ALA A 24 2.14 5.53 -30.60
C ALA A 24 1.85 6.73 -29.70
N GLN A 25 0.59 6.91 -29.31
CA GLN A 25 0.21 7.87 -28.30
C GLN A 25 0.99 7.42 -27.06
N ILE A 26 2.08 8.11 -26.77
CA ILE A 26 2.72 8.08 -25.47
C ILE A 26 1.59 8.41 -24.52
N ARG A 27 1.06 7.40 -23.83
CA ARG A 27 0.14 7.63 -22.71
C ARG A 27 0.80 8.71 -21.87
N PRO A 28 0.11 9.82 -21.54
CA PRO A 28 0.65 10.74 -20.56
C PRO A 28 1.07 9.88 -19.36
N ALA A 29 2.32 10.05 -18.91
CA ALA A 29 2.82 9.33 -17.76
C ALA A 29 1.77 9.43 -16.67
N ASP A 30 1.32 8.28 -16.13
CA ASP A 30 0.39 8.25 -15.02
C ASP A 30 0.86 9.32 -14.02
N ASP A 31 -0.05 10.26 -13.74
CA ASP A 31 0.29 11.53 -13.13
C ASP A 31 0.63 11.28 -11.66
N ALA A 32 1.86 10.84 -11.40
CA ALA A 32 2.28 10.32 -10.10
C ALA A 32 2.03 11.35 -8.98
N PRO A 33 1.70 10.90 -7.75
CA PRO A 33 1.49 11.81 -6.62
C PRO A 33 2.72 12.70 -6.41
N PRO A 34 2.53 13.91 -5.85
CA PRO A 34 3.65 14.75 -5.40
C PRO A 34 4.67 13.93 -4.62
N GLU A 35 5.96 14.14 -4.89
CA GLU A 35 7.04 13.32 -4.32
C GLU A 35 6.96 13.20 -2.79
N ALA A 36 6.61 14.29 -2.10
CA ALA A 36 6.45 14.29 -0.65
C ALA A 36 5.34 13.34 -0.17
N ILE A 37 4.23 13.22 -0.91
CA ILE A 37 3.15 12.28 -0.62
C ILE A 37 3.64 10.85 -0.85
N SER A 38 4.32 10.59 -1.97
CA SER A 38 4.88 9.27 -2.29
C SER A 38 5.90 8.80 -1.25
N ARG A 39 6.85 9.66 -0.86
CA ARG A 39 7.85 9.36 0.18
C ARG A 39 7.18 9.08 1.53
N TYR A 40 6.15 9.86 1.88
CA TYR A 40 5.38 9.64 3.08
C TYR A 40 4.67 8.27 3.06
N MET A 41 3.91 7.95 2.00
CA MET A 41 3.21 6.65 1.86
C MET A 41 4.16 5.45 1.94
N VAL A 42 5.26 5.49 1.18
CA VAL A 42 6.24 4.40 1.15
C VAL A 42 6.91 4.25 2.52
N GLY A 43 7.32 5.37 3.13
CA GLY A 43 7.96 5.38 4.45
C GLY A 43 7.06 4.82 5.55
N THR A 44 5.80 5.25 5.60
CA THR A 44 4.84 4.77 6.59
C THR A 44 4.48 3.30 6.37
N ARG A 45 4.36 2.86 5.11
CA ARG A 45 4.06 1.46 4.79
C ARG A 45 5.20 0.52 5.19
N LEU A 46 6.44 0.86 4.81
CA LEU A 46 7.62 0.08 5.19
C LEU A 46 7.79 0.03 6.71
N GLY A 47 7.59 1.15 7.40
CA GLY A 47 7.63 1.21 8.85
C GLY A 47 6.59 0.29 9.51
N TYR A 48 5.34 0.32 9.02
CA TYR A 48 4.28 -0.56 9.54
C TYR A 48 4.61 -2.04 9.35
N ILE A 49 5.07 -2.45 8.17
CA ILE A 49 5.45 -3.84 7.87
C ILE A 49 6.57 -4.27 8.81
N THR A 50 7.62 -3.45 8.92
CA THR A 50 8.79 -3.75 9.76
C THR A 50 8.42 -3.96 11.22
N CYS A 51 7.61 -3.06 11.80
CA CYS A 51 7.22 -3.19 13.21
C CYS A 51 6.21 -4.32 13.43
N SER A 52 5.34 -4.58 12.46
CA SER A 52 4.45 -5.74 12.48
C SER A 52 5.24 -7.04 12.51
N ASP A 53 6.25 -7.19 11.65
CA ASP A 53 7.11 -8.37 11.63
C ASP A 53 7.84 -8.59 12.95
N LYS A 54 8.38 -7.53 13.57
CA LYS A 54 8.97 -7.64 14.92
C LYS A 54 7.95 -8.13 15.96
N TYR A 55 6.72 -7.64 15.90
CA TYR A 55 5.68 -8.09 16.81
C TYR A 55 5.21 -9.52 16.51
N ARG A 56 5.16 -9.95 15.24
CA ARG A 56 4.94 -11.37 14.88
C ARG A 56 5.97 -12.27 15.56
N ASP A 57 7.24 -11.87 15.49
CA ASP A 57 8.33 -12.65 16.04
C ASP A 57 8.23 -12.71 17.58
N TYR A 58 7.83 -11.61 18.23
CA TYR A 58 7.50 -11.58 19.65
C TYR A 58 6.36 -12.55 20.01
N VAL A 59 5.24 -12.52 19.28
CA VAL A 59 4.10 -13.44 19.48
C VAL A 59 4.55 -14.90 19.34
N GLY A 60 5.36 -15.21 18.32
CA GLY A 60 5.89 -16.56 18.12
C GLY A 60 6.84 -17.03 19.23
N LYS A 61 7.64 -16.13 19.81
CA LYS A 61 8.46 -16.44 21.00
C LYS A 61 7.58 -16.69 22.23
N TRP A 62 6.52 -15.89 22.40
CA TRP A 62 5.59 -16.02 23.52
C TRP A 62 4.82 -17.33 23.49
N GLU A 63 4.32 -17.72 22.32
CA GLU A 63 3.64 -19.01 22.12
C GLU A 63 4.55 -20.18 22.51
N LYS A 64 5.82 -20.17 22.06
CA LYS A 64 6.81 -21.20 22.42
C LYS A 64 7.11 -21.22 23.92
N PHE A 65 7.26 -20.05 24.54
CA PHE A 65 7.51 -19.93 25.98
C PHE A 65 6.32 -20.48 26.78
N SER A 66 5.09 -20.10 26.43
CA SER A 66 3.87 -20.61 27.04
C SER A 66 3.75 -22.13 26.90
N PHE A 67 4.01 -22.67 25.70
CA PHE A 67 3.96 -24.10 25.45
C PHE A 67 5.00 -24.88 26.27
N ALA A 68 6.24 -24.37 26.37
CA ALA A 68 7.30 -25.03 27.14
C ALA A 68 7.02 -25.08 28.66
N ASN A 69 6.21 -24.15 29.17
CA ASN A 69 5.88 -24.02 30.59
C ASN A 69 4.47 -24.52 30.93
N GLU A 70 3.75 -25.10 29.97
CA GLU A 70 2.39 -25.58 30.19
C GLU A 70 2.35 -26.73 31.21
N GLY A 71 1.46 -26.62 32.21
CA GLY A 71 1.31 -27.62 33.27
C GLY A 71 2.44 -27.66 34.31
N GLN A 72 3.41 -26.76 34.24
CA GLN A 72 4.49 -26.67 35.23
C GLN A 72 4.05 -25.88 36.47
N THR A 73 4.31 -26.42 37.66
CA THR A 73 4.11 -25.72 38.95
C THR A 73 5.16 -24.64 39.21
N THR A 74 6.27 -24.65 38.46
CA THR A 74 7.31 -23.62 38.49
C THR A 74 7.76 -23.36 37.06
N VAL A 75 7.63 -22.11 36.61
CA VAL A 75 8.03 -21.67 35.27
C VAL A 75 9.56 -21.62 35.17
N THR A 76 10.12 -22.18 34.10
CA THR A 76 11.56 -22.18 33.82
C THR A 76 11.89 -21.27 32.62
N GLY A 77 12.96 -20.48 32.76
CA GLY A 77 13.38 -19.48 31.76
C GLY A 77 12.70 -18.11 31.91
N SER A 78 13.06 -17.18 31.04
CA SER A 78 12.52 -15.81 31.04
C SER A 78 11.53 -15.62 29.89
N PRO A 79 10.39 -14.93 30.12
CA PRO A 79 9.45 -14.61 29.06
C PRO A 79 10.09 -13.65 28.04
N PRO A 80 9.66 -13.67 26.78
CA PRO A 80 10.14 -12.73 25.77
C PRO A 80 9.80 -11.29 26.13
N GLU A 81 10.74 -10.37 25.89
CA GLU A 81 10.52 -8.94 26.10
C GLU A 81 9.86 -8.27 24.90
N GLU A 82 9.03 -7.25 25.17
CA GLU A 82 8.32 -6.48 24.15
C GLU A 82 9.10 -5.28 23.59
N VAL A 83 10.29 -5.00 24.13
CA VAL A 83 11.04 -3.75 23.90
C VAL A 83 11.31 -3.47 22.42
N ASP A 84 11.63 -4.51 21.64
CA ASP A 84 12.04 -4.37 20.24
C ASP A 84 10.90 -3.84 19.36
N TYR A 85 9.68 -4.39 19.49
CA TYR A 85 8.57 -3.97 18.66
C TYR A 85 7.99 -2.63 19.11
N ARG A 86 7.99 -2.35 20.43
CA ARG A 86 7.50 -1.07 20.96
C ARG A 86 8.42 0.09 20.56
N SER A 87 9.73 -0.12 20.65
CA SER A 87 10.71 0.88 20.19
C SER A 87 10.58 1.14 18.70
N CYS A 88 10.41 0.10 17.89
CA CYS A 88 10.14 0.22 16.45
C CYS A 88 8.88 1.06 16.19
N ALA A 89 7.77 0.73 16.85
CA ALA A 89 6.50 1.43 16.64
C ALA A 89 6.62 2.92 17.01
N GLN A 90 7.27 3.23 18.14
CA GLN A 90 7.48 4.60 18.59
C GLN A 90 8.36 5.41 17.63
N GLU A 91 9.50 4.86 17.21
CA GLU A 91 10.38 5.51 16.25
C GLU A 91 9.69 5.73 14.90
N THR A 92 8.93 4.74 14.44
CA THR A 92 8.18 4.79 13.19
C THR A 92 7.07 5.85 13.25
N LEU A 93 6.34 5.96 14.36
CA LEU A 93 5.35 7.01 14.58
C LEU A 93 5.98 8.40 14.46
N VAL A 94 7.12 8.63 15.12
CA VAL A 94 7.84 9.91 15.06
C VAL A 94 8.27 10.23 13.64
N LYS A 95 8.92 9.27 12.95
CA LYS A 95 9.39 9.48 11.57
C LYS A 95 8.25 9.75 10.60
N GLY A 96 7.15 9.01 10.67
CA GLY A 96 6.01 9.22 9.79
C GLY A 96 5.31 10.56 10.03
N ARG A 97 5.17 11.00 11.29
CA ARG A 97 4.67 12.35 11.62
C ARG A 97 5.53 13.46 11.04
N ASN A 98 6.86 13.29 11.06
CA ASN A 98 7.78 14.25 10.46
C ASN A 98 7.57 14.34 8.93
N LEU A 99 7.38 13.20 8.25
CA LEU A 99 7.10 13.14 6.81
C LEU A 99 5.73 13.70 6.44
N TYR A 100 4.70 13.50 7.29
CA TYR A 100 3.34 13.97 7.05
C TYR A 100 3.27 15.47 6.80
N SER A 101 4.07 16.26 7.53
CA SER A 101 4.07 17.73 7.39
C SER A 101 4.38 18.20 5.96
N GLY A 102 5.34 17.54 5.28
CA GLY A 102 5.69 17.83 3.89
C GLY A 102 4.63 17.34 2.91
N ALA A 103 4.08 16.15 3.16
CA ALA A 103 2.99 15.59 2.35
C ALA A 103 1.72 16.44 2.42
N ALA A 104 1.34 16.90 3.62
CA ALA A 104 0.15 17.73 3.84
C ALA A 104 0.26 19.11 3.18
N LYS A 105 1.45 19.70 3.14
CA LYS A 105 1.71 20.94 2.38
C LYS A 105 1.64 20.75 0.87
N SER A 106 1.97 19.55 0.39
CA SER A 106 1.97 19.22 -1.04
C SER A 106 0.58 18.83 -1.57
N ALA A 107 -0.34 18.44 -0.69
CA ALA A 107 -1.74 18.19 -1.05
C ALA A 107 -2.48 19.53 -1.15
N THR A 108 -2.77 20.00 -2.38
CA THR A 108 -3.37 21.33 -2.56
C THR A 108 -4.89 21.30 -2.50
N ALA A 109 -5.51 20.28 -3.11
CA ALA A 109 -6.95 20.12 -3.12
C ALA A 109 -7.52 19.67 -1.76
N PRO A 110 -8.75 20.12 -1.38
CA PRO A 110 -9.39 19.71 -0.13
C PRO A 110 -9.58 18.19 0.01
N SER A 111 -9.93 17.50 -1.08
CA SER A 111 -10.11 16.04 -1.08
C SER A 111 -8.82 15.28 -0.83
N SER A 112 -7.70 15.79 -1.35
CA SER A 112 -6.34 15.26 -1.14
C SER A 112 -5.90 15.40 0.31
N LYS A 113 -6.17 16.56 0.93
CA LYS A 113 -5.91 16.77 2.36
C LYS A 113 -6.74 15.82 3.23
N ALA A 114 -8.01 15.63 2.90
CA ALA A 114 -8.89 14.71 3.62
C ALA A 114 -8.40 13.26 3.52
N ALA A 115 -8.13 12.77 2.30
CA ALA A 115 -7.64 11.41 2.07
C ALA A 115 -6.31 11.16 2.79
N LEU A 116 -5.39 12.14 2.76
CA LEU A 116 -4.10 12.04 3.44
C LEU A 116 -4.25 11.99 4.96
N LYS A 117 -5.18 12.77 5.52
CA LYS A 117 -5.49 12.76 6.96
C LYS A 117 -6.13 11.44 7.40
N ASP A 118 -7.04 10.88 6.60
CA ASP A 118 -7.66 9.59 6.87
C ASP A 118 -6.62 8.47 6.88
N TYR A 119 -5.70 8.49 5.90
CA TYR A 119 -4.56 7.58 5.88
C TYR A 119 -3.69 7.75 7.12
N GLN A 120 -3.25 8.97 7.46
CA GLN A 120 -2.40 9.24 8.64
C GLN A 120 -3.05 8.69 9.91
N THR A 121 -4.32 9.01 10.13
CA THR A 121 -5.05 8.60 11.34
C THR A 121 -5.13 7.07 11.43
N THR A 122 -5.44 6.40 10.32
CA THR A 122 -5.54 4.94 10.27
C THR A 122 -4.18 4.28 10.44
N TRP A 123 -3.13 4.83 9.85
CA TRP A 123 -1.76 4.33 10.00
C TRP A 123 -1.26 4.46 11.44
N GLU A 124 -1.45 5.61 12.08
CA GLU A 124 -1.08 5.80 13.50
C GLU A 124 -1.82 4.82 14.40
N ALA A 125 -3.14 4.66 14.19
CA ALA A 125 -3.94 3.71 14.96
C ALA A 125 -3.49 2.26 14.74
N SER A 126 -3.14 1.90 13.50
CA SER A 126 -2.65 0.56 13.17
C SER A 126 -1.33 0.26 13.88
N LEU A 127 -0.36 1.19 13.84
CA LEU A 127 0.91 1.07 14.55
C LEU A 127 0.73 1.02 16.07
N ALA A 128 -0.09 1.91 16.64
CA ALA A 128 -0.34 1.95 18.08
C ALA A 128 -1.06 0.68 18.58
N SER A 129 -1.81 0.00 17.70
CA SER A 129 -2.46 -1.27 18.01
C SER A 129 -1.52 -2.49 17.89
N LEU A 130 -0.28 -2.32 17.45
CA LEU A 130 0.70 -3.42 17.48
C LEU A 130 1.03 -3.74 18.93
N GLY A 131 0.84 -5.00 19.31
CA GLY A 131 0.89 -5.40 20.71
C GLY A 131 -0.41 -5.17 21.45
N ARG A 132 -0.89 -6.24 22.10
CA ARG A 132 -1.63 -6.07 23.36
C ARG A 132 -0.62 -6.19 24.50
N PRO A 133 -0.68 -5.30 25.51
CA PRO A 133 0.12 -5.47 26.72
C PRO A 133 -0.12 -6.88 27.29
N GLY A 134 0.94 -7.61 27.62
CA GLY A 134 0.86 -8.90 28.32
C GLY A 134 0.80 -10.17 27.46
N GLY A 135 1.09 -10.11 26.15
CA GLY A 135 1.53 -11.32 25.39
C GLY A 135 0.47 -12.40 25.10
N ALA A 136 -0.82 -12.11 25.23
CA ALA A 136 -1.88 -13.12 25.11
C ALA A 136 -2.45 -13.33 23.69
N GLU A 137 -1.95 -12.61 22.67
CA GLU A 137 -2.48 -12.76 21.31
C GLU A 137 -1.93 -14.02 20.64
N LYS A 138 -2.83 -14.87 20.13
CA LYS A 138 -2.42 -16.07 19.38
C LYS A 138 -1.92 -15.68 17.98
N PRO A 139 -0.99 -16.44 17.37
CA PRO A 139 -0.49 -16.11 16.03
C PRO A 139 -1.58 -16.00 14.95
N LEU A 140 -2.64 -16.81 15.04
CA LEU A 140 -3.77 -16.74 14.09
C LEU A 140 -4.57 -15.44 14.24
N GLU A 141 -4.83 -15.01 15.48
CA GLU A 141 -5.51 -13.76 15.79
C GLU A 141 -4.69 -12.56 15.29
N TYR A 142 -3.38 -12.60 15.55
CA TYR A 142 -2.43 -11.63 15.03
C TYR A 142 -2.50 -11.54 13.50
N ARG A 143 -2.41 -12.66 12.78
CA ARG A 143 -2.47 -12.68 11.30
C ARG A 143 -3.77 -12.09 10.77
N ALA A 144 -4.90 -12.43 11.38
CA ALA A 144 -6.20 -11.92 10.96
C ALA A 144 -6.29 -10.39 11.15
N ARG A 145 -5.86 -9.88 12.31
CA ARG A 145 -5.82 -8.44 12.59
C ARG A 145 -4.88 -7.70 11.65
N GLN A 146 -3.71 -8.25 11.38
CA GLN A 146 -2.73 -7.69 10.46
C GLN A 146 -3.26 -7.60 9.04
N SER A 147 -3.87 -8.68 8.52
CA SER A 147 -4.46 -8.69 7.19
C SER A 147 -5.52 -7.61 7.04
N LYS A 148 -6.38 -7.43 8.07
CA LYS A 148 -7.40 -6.36 8.07
C LYS A 148 -6.77 -4.96 8.03
N ALA A 149 -5.74 -4.72 8.84
CA ALA A 149 -5.05 -3.43 8.89
C ALA A 149 -4.33 -3.12 7.56
N GLN A 150 -3.63 -4.11 6.99
CA GLN A 150 -2.94 -3.96 5.70
C GLN A 150 -3.90 -3.63 4.58
N THR A 151 -4.99 -4.40 4.44
CA THR A 151 -6.04 -4.15 3.43
C THR A 151 -6.63 -2.76 3.56
N ARG A 152 -6.89 -2.30 4.79
CA ARG A 152 -7.42 -0.96 5.02
C ARG A 152 -6.43 0.13 4.62
N LEU A 153 -5.16 -0.03 4.97
CA LEU A 153 -4.10 0.91 4.57
C LEU A 153 -3.91 0.94 3.05
N ASP A 154 -4.01 -0.21 2.37
CA ASP A 154 -3.90 -0.30 0.91
C ASP A 154 -5.08 0.41 0.21
N GLU A 155 -6.29 0.25 0.75
CA GLU A 155 -7.47 0.97 0.27
C GLU A 155 -7.29 2.49 0.41
N LEU A 156 -6.81 2.96 1.57
CA LEU A 156 -6.60 4.39 1.83
C LEU A 156 -5.46 4.95 1.00
N GLN A 157 -4.38 4.20 0.79
CA GLN A 157 -3.28 4.61 -0.07
C GLN A 157 -3.76 4.82 -1.51
N ARG A 158 -4.50 3.85 -2.07
CA ARG A 158 -5.11 3.99 -3.40
C ARG A 158 -6.03 5.22 -3.47
N LYS A 159 -6.78 5.51 -2.40
CA LYS A 159 -7.62 6.71 -2.35
C LYS A 159 -6.79 7.98 -2.42
N VAL A 160 -5.67 8.05 -1.71
CA VAL A 160 -4.74 9.20 -1.75
C VAL A 160 -4.13 9.36 -3.14
N GLU A 161 -3.68 8.26 -3.75
CA GLU A 161 -3.07 8.24 -5.08
C GLU A 161 -4.06 8.64 -6.20
N ALA A 162 -5.35 8.40 -6.00
CA ALA A 162 -6.40 8.79 -6.94
C ALA A 162 -6.87 10.25 -6.79
N GLN A 163 -6.32 11.02 -5.85
CA GLN A 163 -6.77 12.41 -5.63
C GLN A 163 -6.18 13.38 -6.65
N PRO A 164 -6.91 14.46 -7.00
CA PRO A 164 -6.34 15.57 -7.75
C PRO A 164 -5.17 16.21 -6.99
N LYS A 165 -4.12 16.61 -7.70
CA LYS A 165 -2.91 17.21 -7.10
C LYS A 165 -3.25 18.56 -6.44
#